data_AF-A0A1H2WLP6-F1
#
_entry.id   AF-A0A1H2WLP6-F1
#
_cell.length_a   1.000
_cell.length_b   1.000
_cell.length_c   1.000
_cell.angle_alpha   90.00
_cell.angle_beta   90.00
_cell.angle_gamma   90.00
#
_symmetry.space_group_name_H-M   'P 1'
#
loop_
_entity.id
_entity.type
_entity.pdbx_description
1 polymer ?
#
loop_
_entity_poly.entity_id
_entity_poly.type
_entity_poly.pdbx_seq_one_letter_code
_entity_poly.pdbx_strand_id
1 'polypeptide(L)'
;MQQISHDKPCSDHLGNIFGNIKSMCAYWHIRPETFTRRINVYKMTVEEALTKPVKHNGGLICYDHLGNKFYSRTSMCEHWGVARKLFEYRIAHGWTLEDALTKPTRQSKKPVED
;
A
#
# COMPACT_ATOMS: atom_id res chain seq x y z
N MET A 1 -22.30 14.55 3.56
CA MET A 1 -21.34 13.71 2.80
C MET A 1 -22.03 12.39 2.49
N GLN A 2 -22.18 12.03 1.21
CA GLN A 2 -22.86 10.77 0.85
C GLN A 2 -21.95 9.59 1.19
N GLN A 3 -22.39 8.73 2.10
CA GLN A 3 -21.75 7.46 2.40
C GLN A 3 -21.96 6.54 1.19
N ILE A 4 -20.87 6.30 0.47
CA ILE A 4 -20.87 5.43 -0.70
C ILE A 4 -21.02 3.98 -0.22
N SER A 5 -22.19 3.40 -0.44
CA SER A 5 -22.47 1.99 -0.14
C SER A 5 -21.92 1.12 -1.27
N HIS A 6 -21.03 0.19 -0.95
CA HIS A 6 -20.35 -0.65 -1.93
C HIS A 6 -21.25 -1.61 -2.67
N ASP A 7 -22.44 -1.91 -2.16
CA ASP A 7 -23.38 -2.91 -2.68
C ASP A 7 -24.61 -2.29 -3.37
N LYS A 8 -24.68 -0.96 -3.45
CA LYS A 8 -25.76 -0.25 -4.16
C LYS A 8 -25.41 -0.01 -5.63
N PRO A 9 -26.42 0.00 -6.52
CA PRO A 9 -26.22 0.41 -7.90
C PRO A 9 -25.58 1.79 -8.01
N CYS A 10 -24.69 1.95 -8.98
CA CYS A 10 -23.97 3.20 -9.24
C CYS A 10 -23.76 3.42 -10.74
N SER A 11 -23.49 4.67 -11.13
CA SER A 11 -23.17 5.03 -12.52
C SER A 11 -21.77 5.61 -12.65
N ASP A 12 -21.11 5.36 -13.79
CA ASP A 12 -19.87 6.05 -14.14
C ASP A 12 -20.13 7.43 -14.79
N HIS A 13 -19.06 8.09 -15.23
CA HIS A 13 -19.13 9.41 -15.87
C HIS A 13 -19.66 9.37 -17.32
N LEU A 14 -19.80 8.17 -17.92
CA LEU A 14 -20.35 7.96 -19.26
C LEU A 14 -21.83 7.59 -19.22
N GLY A 15 -22.41 7.43 -18.03
CA GLY A 15 -23.81 7.03 -17.83
C GLY A 15 -24.02 5.51 -17.81
N ASN A 16 -22.96 4.69 -17.80
CA ASN A 16 -23.10 3.24 -17.65
C ASN A 16 -23.56 2.91 -16.23
N ILE A 17 -24.52 2.00 -16.09
CA ILE A 17 -25.07 1.57 -14.80
C ILE A 17 -24.45 0.24 -14.40
N PHE A 18 -23.95 0.19 -13.18
CA PHE A 18 -23.34 -0.99 -12.57
C PHE A 18 -24.16 -1.42 -11.36
N GLY A 19 -24.25 -2.73 -11.12
CA GLY A 19 -24.98 -3.28 -9.97
C GLY A 19 -24.37 -2.87 -8.64
N ASN A 20 -23.07 -2.59 -8.62
CA ASN A 20 -22.35 -2.10 -7.46
C ASN A 20 -20.99 -1.46 -7.83
N ILE A 21 -20.37 -0.80 -6.86
CA ILE A 21 -19.10 -0.08 -7.08
C ILE A 21 -17.95 -1.01 -7.39
N LYS A 22 -17.95 -2.24 -6.85
CA LYS A 22 -16.91 -3.22 -7.16
C LYS A 22 -16.94 -3.57 -8.65
N SER A 23 -18.13 -3.77 -9.22
CA SER A 23 -18.30 -4.05 -10.65
C SER A 23 -17.91 -2.86 -11.54
N MET A 24 -18.25 -1.63 -11.15
CA MET A 24 -17.79 -0.42 -11.84
C MET A 24 -16.26 -0.30 -11.79
N CYS A 25 -15.66 -0.48 -10.60
CA CYS A 25 -14.22 -0.39 -10.41
C CYS A 25 -13.48 -1.49 -11.19
N ALA A 26 -14.03 -2.70 -11.25
CA ALA A 26 -13.46 -3.80 -12.02
C ALA A 26 -13.45 -3.48 -13.53
N TYR A 27 -14.53 -2.92 -14.06
CA TYR A 27 -14.63 -2.49 -15.46
C TYR A 27 -13.57 -1.43 -15.81
N TRP A 28 -13.35 -0.45 -14.92
CA TRP A 28 -12.35 0.60 -15.08
C TRP A 28 -10.93 0.20 -14.62
N HIS A 29 -10.69 -1.08 -14.30
CA HIS A 29 -9.42 -1.61 -13.84
C HIS A 29 -8.80 -0.86 -12.64
N ILE A 30 -9.63 -0.40 -11.72
CA ILE A 30 -9.22 0.29 -10.50
C ILE A 30 -9.62 -0.49 -9.25
N ARG A 31 -8.82 -0.40 -8.19
CA ARG A 31 -9.18 -0.99 -6.90
C ARG A 31 -10.31 -0.19 -6.25
N PRO A 32 -11.37 -0.82 -5.71
CA PRO A 32 -12.47 -0.12 -5.05
C PRO A 32 -12.01 0.83 -3.94
N GLU A 33 -10.98 0.45 -3.17
CA GLU A 33 -10.42 1.28 -2.09
C GLU A 33 -9.79 2.56 -2.64
N THR A 34 -9.11 2.46 -3.79
CA THR A 34 -8.54 3.62 -4.48
C THR A 34 -9.65 4.56 -4.94
N PHE A 35 -10.71 4.04 -5.56
CA PHE A 35 -11.86 4.83 -5.98
C PHE A 35 -12.55 5.51 -4.77
N THR A 36 -12.90 4.74 -3.73
CA THR A 36 -13.53 5.27 -2.51
C THR A 36 -12.69 6.36 -1.87
N ARG A 37 -11.35 6.21 -1.79
CA ARG A 37 -10.45 7.24 -1.26
C ARG A 37 -10.43 8.49 -2.14
N ARG A 38 -10.40 8.34 -3.46
CA ARG A 38 -10.43 9.46 -4.41
C ARG A 38 -11.70 10.29 -4.28
N ILE A 39 -12.86 9.66 -4.11
CA ILE A 39 -14.13 10.37 -3.89
C ILE A 39 -14.22 10.97 -2.48
N ASN A 40 -14.01 10.15 -1.44
CA ASN A 40 -14.33 10.55 -0.08
C ASN A 40 -13.27 11.43 0.57
N VAL A 41 -11.99 11.20 0.26
CA VAL A 41 -10.87 11.92 0.86
C VAL A 41 -10.38 13.02 -0.07
N TYR A 42 -10.11 12.69 -1.33
CA TYR A 42 -9.54 13.65 -2.28
C TYR A 42 -10.58 14.52 -2.99
N LYS A 43 -11.87 14.23 -2.78
CA LYS A 43 -13.00 14.96 -3.38
C LYS A 43 -12.89 15.09 -4.91
N MET A 44 -12.34 14.06 -5.56
CA MET A 44 -12.27 13.98 -7.02
C MET A 44 -13.66 13.72 -7.62
N THR A 45 -13.82 14.06 -8.90
CA THR A 45 -15.02 13.67 -9.66
C THR A 45 -15.03 12.15 -9.92
N VAL A 46 -16.16 11.59 -10.32
CA VAL A 46 -16.27 10.17 -10.71
C VAL A 46 -15.34 9.84 -11.88
N GLU A 47 -15.29 10.74 -12.88
CA GLU A 47 -14.37 10.62 -14.01
C GLU A 47 -12.92 10.55 -13.54
N GLU A 48 -12.45 11.57 -12.80
CA GLU A 48 -11.08 11.62 -12.30
C GLU A 48 -10.76 10.41 -11.40
N ALA A 49 -11.73 9.99 -10.60
CA ALA A 49 -11.57 8.86 -9.70
C ALA A 49 -11.34 7.55 -10.46
N LEU A 50 -11.98 7.36 -11.61
CA LEU A 50 -11.88 6.16 -12.44
C LEU A 50 -10.70 6.21 -13.42
N THR A 51 -10.37 7.37 -13.98
CA THR A 51 -9.44 7.46 -15.12
C THR A 51 -8.02 7.89 -14.75
N LYS A 52 -7.82 8.64 -13.65
CA LYS A 52 -6.46 9.10 -13.29
C LYS A 52 -5.57 7.88 -12.99
N PRO A 53 -4.33 7.83 -13.52
CA PRO A 53 -3.43 6.71 -13.25
C PRO A 53 -3.11 6.62 -11.76
N VAL A 54 -3.09 5.39 -11.22
CA VAL A 54 -2.66 5.15 -9.85
C VAL A 54 -1.14 5.25 -9.83
N LYS A 55 -0.60 6.26 -9.14
CA LYS A 55 0.84 6.30 -8.85
C LYS A 55 1.20 4.99 -8.16
N HIS A 56 2.32 4.38 -8.53
CA HIS A 56 2.81 3.24 -7.77
C HIS A 56 2.95 3.65 -6.30
N ASN A 57 2.09 3.08 -5.44
CA ASN A 57 2.16 3.27 -3.99
C ASN A 57 3.31 2.47 -3.38
N GLY A 58 4.09 1.76 -4.21
CA GLY A 58 5.38 1.24 -3.82
C GLY A 58 6.26 2.43 -3.45
N GLY A 59 6.88 2.37 -2.27
CA GLY A 59 7.86 3.36 -1.85
C GLY A 59 8.96 3.59 -2.90
N LEU A 60 9.91 4.46 -2.59
CA LEU A 60 11.04 4.69 -3.49
C LEU A 60 11.74 3.36 -3.82
N ILE A 61 12.08 3.17 -5.10
CA ILE A 61 12.90 2.04 -5.56
C ILE A 61 14.17 2.02 -4.70
N CYS A 62 14.51 0.86 -4.16
CA CYS A 62 15.70 0.67 -3.37
C CYS A 62 16.36 -0.67 -3.71
N TYR A 63 17.62 -0.80 -3.32
CA TYR A 63 18.40 -2.01 -3.50
C TYR A 63 18.82 -2.52 -2.13
N ASP A 64 18.95 -3.83 -1.97
CA ASP A 64 19.58 -4.40 -0.79
C ASP A 64 21.12 -4.40 -0.91
N HIS A 65 21.79 -4.97 0.07
CA HIS A 65 23.25 -5.06 0.10
C HIS A 65 23.84 -6.03 -0.94
N LEU A 66 23.00 -6.83 -1.62
CA LEU A 66 23.40 -7.76 -2.70
C LEU A 66 23.08 -7.19 -4.09
N GLY A 67 22.47 -6.01 -4.17
CA GLY A 67 22.05 -5.38 -5.44
C GLY A 67 20.68 -5.82 -5.95
N ASN A 68 19.89 -6.56 -5.16
CA ASN A 68 18.52 -6.93 -5.54
C ASN A 68 17.60 -5.70 -5.53
N LYS A 69 16.83 -5.50 -6.59
CA LYS A 69 15.92 -4.36 -6.76
C LYS A 69 14.57 -4.60 -6.08
N PHE A 70 14.12 -3.63 -5.29
CA PHE A 70 12.80 -3.61 -4.65
C PHE A 70 12.04 -2.34 -5.00
N TYR A 71 10.71 -2.46 -5.06
CA TYR A 71 9.81 -1.34 -5.35
C TYR A 71 9.37 -0.58 -4.09
N SER A 72 9.96 -0.90 -2.93
CA SER A 72 9.82 -0.16 -1.69
C SER A 72 10.79 -0.67 -0.62
N ARG A 73 11.12 0.17 0.37
CA ARG A 73 11.79 -0.29 1.59
C ARG A 73 10.97 -1.35 2.34
N THR A 74 9.64 -1.26 2.33
CA THR A 74 8.77 -2.26 2.97
C THR A 74 9.00 -3.64 2.37
N SER A 75 8.89 -3.78 1.04
CA SER A 75 9.09 -5.04 0.33
C SER A 75 10.51 -5.60 0.48
N MET A 76 11.52 -4.72 0.58
CA MET A 76 12.89 -5.12 0.87
C MET A 76 13.01 -5.68 2.30
N CYS A 77 12.44 -4.99 3.29
CA CYS A 77 12.48 -5.45 4.67
C CYS A 77 11.72 -6.78 4.88
N GLU A 78 10.57 -6.93 4.23
CA GLU A 78 9.78 -8.18 4.24
C GLU A 78 10.57 -9.36 3.66
N HIS A 79 11.28 -9.15 2.56
CA HIS A 79 12.14 -10.16 1.96
C HIS A 79 13.23 -10.66 2.93
N TRP A 80 13.82 -9.75 3.71
CA TRP A 80 14.84 -10.06 4.72
C TRP A 80 14.27 -10.44 6.10
N GLY A 81 12.95 -10.53 6.26
CA GLY A 81 12.31 -10.85 7.53
C GLY A 81 12.48 -9.79 8.62
N VAL A 82 12.81 -8.54 8.25
CA VAL A 82 13.03 -7.43 9.17
C VAL A 82 11.80 -6.53 9.20
N ALA A 83 11.38 -6.10 10.38
CA ALA A 83 10.34 -5.09 10.50
C ALA A 83 10.84 -3.75 9.94
N ARG A 84 10.09 -3.12 9.02
CA ARG A 84 10.48 -1.84 8.40
C ARG A 84 10.89 -0.76 9.42
N LYS A 85 10.17 -0.63 10.53
CA LYS A 85 10.50 0.34 11.60
C LYS A 85 11.88 0.10 12.21
N LEU A 86 12.25 -1.17 12.41
CA LEU A 86 13.55 -1.54 12.93
C LEU A 86 14.66 -1.27 11.91
N PHE A 87 14.42 -1.61 10.65
CA PHE A 87 15.34 -1.27 9.56
C PHE A 87 15.60 0.24 9.51
N GLU A 88 14.54 1.06 9.50
CA GLU A 88 14.65 2.52 9.51
C GLU A 88 15.41 3.04 10.74
N TYR A 89 15.15 2.48 11.92
CA TYR A 89 15.91 2.77 13.13
C TYR A 89 17.41 2.46 12.96
N ARG A 90 17.76 1.25 12.49
CA ARG A 90 19.17 0.84 12.29
C ARG A 90 19.90 1.76 11.32
N ILE A 91 19.30 2.05 10.17
CA ILE A 91 19.86 2.98 9.18
C ILE A 91 20.05 4.38 9.77
N ALA A 92 19.06 4.90 10.51
CA ALA A 92 19.17 6.20 11.17
C ALA A 92 20.28 6.25 12.25
N HIS A 93 20.68 5.10 12.79
CA HIS A 93 21.77 4.96 13.76
C HIS A 93 23.09 4.53 13.10
N GLY A 94 23.22 4.72 11.78
CA GLY A 94 24.47 4.52 11.06
C GLY A 94 24.84 3.07 10.77
N TRP A 95 23.89 2.13 10.89
CA TRP A 95 24.16 0.74 10.50
C TRP A 95 24.33 0.63 8.99
N THR A 96 25.17 -0.30 8.56
CA THR A 96 25.27 -0.64 7.13
C THR A 96 23.96 -1.26 6.65
N LEU A 97 23.72 -1.21 5.34
CA LEU A 97 22.52 -1.79 4.73
C LEU A 97 22.43 -3.30 4.99
N GLU A 98 23.56 -3.99 4.93
CA GLU A 98 23.69 -5.41 5.27
C GLU A 98 23.28 -5.66 6.72
N ASP A 99 23.95 -4.98 7.67
CA ASP A 99 23.67 -5.14 9.10
C ASP A 99 22.22 -4.81 9.45
N ALA A 100 21.66 -3.78 8.80
CA ALA A 100 20.29 -3.36 9.00
C ALA A 100 19.27 -4.45 8.60
N LEU A 101 19.59 -5.23 7.56
CA LEU A 101 18.74 -6.27 6.99
C LEU A 101 19.00 -7.68 7.56
N THR A 102 20.21 -7.99 8.04
CA THR A 102 20.57 -9.38 8.39
C THR A 102 20.70 -9.63 9.89
N LYS A 103 21.07 -8.64 10.70
CA LYS A 103 21.31 -8.87 12.13
C LYS A 103 19.99 -9.12 12.88
N PRO A 104 19.94 -10.09 13.81
CA PRO A 104 18.74 -10.39 14.57
C PRO A 104 18.39 -9.29 15.58
N THR A 105 17.12 -9.21 15.97
CA THR A 105 16.71 -8.44 17.15
C THR A 105 17.09 -9.19 18.42
N ARG A 106 17.41 -8.46 19.49
CA ARG A 106 17.33 -9.06 20.83
C ARG A 106 15.87 -9.41 21.07
N GLN A 107 15.56 -10.71 21.09
CA GLN A 107 14.22 -11.17 21.47
C GLN A 107 13.96 -10.70 22.90
N SER A 108 12.91 -9.89 23.10
CA SER A 108 12.33 -9.74 24.43
C SER A 108 11.68 -11.08 24.76
N LYS A 109 12.23 -11.81 25.74
CA LYS A 109 11.57 -12.99 26.29
C LYS A 109 10.15 -12.56 26.70
N LYS A 110 9.12 -13.08 26.05
CA LYS A 110 7.78 -13.06 26.66
C LYS A 110 7.88 -13.94 27.92
N PRO A 111 7.28 -13.55 29.05
CA PRO A 111 7.13 -14.47 30.16
C PRO A 111 6.39 -15.71 29.64
N VAL A 112 6.97 -16.88 29.88
CA VAL A 112 6.25 -18.15 29.70
C VAL A 112 5.29 -18.19 30.87
N GLU A 113 3.99 -18.11 30.59
CA GLU A 113 2.96 -18.40 31.60
C GLU A 113 2.88 -19.93 31.72
N ASP A 114 3.09 -20.43 32.95
CA ASP A 114 2.89 -21.83 33.37
C ASP A 114 1.44 -22.28 33.24
#